data_AF-A0A5E4EDT4-F1
#
_entry.id   AF-A0A5E4EDT4-F1
#
_cell.length_a   1.000
_cell.length_b   1.000
_cell.length_c   1.000
_cell.angle_alpha   90.00
_cell.angle_beta   90.00
_cell.angle_gamma   90.00
#
_symmetry.space_group_name_H-M   'P 1'
#
loop_
_entity.id
_entity.type
_entity.pdbx_description
1 polymer ?
#
loop_
_entity_poly.entity_id
_entity_poly.type
_entity_poly.pdbx_seq_one_letter_code
_entity_poly.pdbx_strand_id
1 'polypeptide(L)'
;MAGKGGKGLLAAKTTAANKDKEKEKDKKRPVSRSSRAGIQFPVGRIHRQLKSRIAAHGRVGANAAVYLASILEYLTAEVLELAGNASKDLKVKRITPRHLQLAIRGDEELDTLIKGTIAGGGVIPHIHKSLINKTSKE
;
A
#
# COMPACT_ATOMS: atom_id res chain seq x y z
N MET A 1 -43.19 -74.11 -19.93
CA MET A 1 -44.43 -73.41 -19.54
C MET A 1 -44.14 -72.51 -18.35
N ALA A 2 -44.68 -71.27 -18.36
CA ALA A 2 -44.92 -70.35 -17.23
C ALA A 2 -43.71 -69.95 -16.33
N GLY A 3 -43.50 -68.70 -15.91
CA GLY A 3 -44.26 -67.46 -16.02
C GLY A 3 -43.57 -66.35 -15.18
N LYS A 4 -43.72 -65.11 -15.65
CA LYS A 4 -43.70 -63.79 -14.98
C LYS A 4 -43.07 -63.62 -13.57
N GLY A 5 -42.21 -62.59 -13.48
CA GLY A 5 -42.50 -61.39 -12.68
C GLY A 5 -41.73 -61.17 -11.36
N GLY A 6 -41.04 -60.04 -11.24
CA GLY A 6 -40.55 -59.51 -9.95
C GLY A 6 -39.48 -58.43 -10.08
N LYS A 7 -39.90 -57.16 -10.18
CA LYS A 7 -39.02 -55.98 -9.99
C LYS A 7 -38.56 -55.92 -8.53
N GLY A 8 -37.26 -55.69 -8.29
CA GLY A 8 -36.72 -55.54 -6.93
C GLY A 8 -35.30 -54.97 -6.89
N LEU A 9 -35.20 -53.65 -7.04
CA LEU A 9 -34.37 -52.76 -6.21
C LEU A 9 -32.87 -53.10 -5.99
N LEU A 10 -31.97 -52.69 -6.90
CA LEU A 10 -30.57 -52.39 -6.56
C LEU A 10 -30.05 -51.21 -7.41
N ALA A 11 -30.53 -50.01 -7.11
CA ALA A 11 -29.96 -48.75 -7.59
C ALA A 11 -29.59 -47.87 -6.39
N ALA A 12 -28.46 -48.14 -5.74
CA ALA A 12 -27.95 -47.26 -4.68
C ALA A 12 -26.47 -47.49 -4.38
N LYS A 13 -25.54 -47.06 -5.26
CA LYS A 13 -24.18 -46.71 -4.81
C LYS A 13 -23.27 -45.95 -5.81
N THR A 14 -23.73 -44.91 -6.51
CA THR A 14 -22.81 -44.08 -7.33
C THR A 14 -23.18 -42.59 -7.41
N THR A 15 -23.76 -41.97 -6.38
CA THR A 15 -24.12 -40.52 -6.42
C THR A 15 -23.68 -39.69 -5.23
N ALA A 16 -22.84 -40.21 -4.32
CA ALA A 16 -22.40 -39.48 -3.12
C ALA A 16 -21.02 -38.79 -3.24
N ALA A 17 -20.30 -38.91 -4.35
CA ALA A 17 -18.96 -38.33 -4.51
C ALA A 17 -18.91 -37.02 -5.34
N ASN A 18 -20.05 -36.57 -5.88
CA ASN A 18 -20.11 -35.39 -6.76
C ASN A 18 -20.93 -34.21 -6.23
N LYS A 19 -21.59 -34.33 -5.06
CA LYS A 19 -22.39 -33.22 -4.49
C LYS A 19 -21.57 -32.14 -3.78
N ASP A 20 -20.33 -32.44 -3.38
CA ASP A 20 -19.47 -31.47 -2.69
C ASP A 20 -18.61 -30.61 -3.64
N LYS A 21 -18.44 -31.03 -4.91
CA LYS A 21 -17.70 -30.26 -5.93
C LYS A 21 -18.51 -29.14 -6.59
N GLU A 22 -19.84 -29.19 -6.53
CA GLU A 22 -20.70 -28.13 -7.10
C GLU A 22 -20.87 -26.94 -6.13
N LYS A 23 -20.84 -27.16 -4.81
CA LYS A 23 -20.95 -26.07 -3.82
C LYS A 23 -19.70 -25.19 -3.71
N GLU A 24 -18.58 -25.59 -4.30
CA GLU A 24 -17.33 -24.83 -4.25
C GLU A 24 -17.17 -23.84 -5.42
N LYS A 25 -17.96 -24.01 -6.51
CA LYS A 25 -17.90 -23.12 -7.69
C LYS A 25 -18.48 -21.72 -7.46
N ASP A 26 -19.28 -21.52 -6.41
CA ASP A 26 -19.96 -20.23 -6.12
C ASP A 26 -19.34 -19.40 -4.98
N LYS A 27 -18.23 -19.85 -4.37
CA LYS A 27 -17.52 -19.00 -3.41
C LYS A 27 -16.79 -17.89 -4.17
N LYS A 28 -17.38 -16.69 -4.18
CA LYS A 28 -16.73 -15.46 -4.69
C LYS A 28 -15.31 -15.37 -4.14
N ARG A 29 -14.34 -15.15 -5.04
CA ARG A 29 -12.93 -14.99 -4.67
C ARG A 29 -12.81 -13.93 -3.55
N PRO A 30 -12.03 -14.19 -2.49
CA PRO A 30 -11.89 -13.22 -1.40
C PRO A 30 -11.27 -11.94 -1.94
N VAL A 31 -12.00 -10.83 -1.84
CA VAL A 31 -11.50 -9.50 -2.21
C VAL A 31 -10.78 -8.90 -1.02
N SER A 32 -9.54 -8.45 -1.22
CA SER A 32 -8.76 -7.81 -0.16
C SER A 32 -9.39 -6.47 0.25
N ARG A 33 -9.22 -6.07 1.51
CA ARG A 33 -9.75 -4.79 1.99
C ARG A 33 -9.12 -3.59 1.27
N SER A 34 -7.86 -3.70 0.87
CA SER A 34 -7.16 -2.70 0.05
C SER A 34 -7.81 -2.56 -1.33
N SER A 35 -8.03 -3.69 -2.03
CA SER A 35 -8.69 -3.69 -3.35
C SER A 35 -10.12 -3.17 -3.26
N ARG A 36 -10.88 -3.53 -2.22
CA ARG A 36 -12.23 -3.01 -2.00
C ARG A 36 -12.25 -1.49 -1.75
N ALA A 37 -11.20 -0.94 -1.14
CA ALA A 37 -11.07 0.48 -0.86
C ALA A 37 -10.41 1.28 -2.00
N GLY A 38 -9.86 0.62 -3.04
CA GLY A 38 -9.14 1.28 -4.12
C GLY A 38 -7.76 1.81 -3.75
N ILE A 39 -7.13 1.25 -2.71
CA ILE A 39 -5.86 1.72 -2.12
C ILE A 39 -4.76 0.68 -2.41
N GLN A 40 -3.57 1.12 -2.78
CA GLN A 40 -2.38 0.26 -2.97
C GLN A 40 -1.80 -0.22 -1.63
N PHE A 41 -1.83 0.64 -0.61
CA PHE A 41 -1.32 0.35 0.72
C PHE A 41 -2.09 -0.80 1.42
N PRO A 42 -1.41 -1.63 2.24
CA PRO A 42 -1.98 -2.84 2.81
C PRO A 42 -2.85 -2.55 4.04
N VAL A 43 -4.13 -2.20 3.83
CA VAL A 43 -5.13 -1.91 4.87
C VAL A 43 -5.16 -3.01 5.95
N GLY A 44 -5.11 -4.29 5.55
CA GLY A 44 -5.02 -5.46 6.45
C GLY A 44 -3.87 -5.39 7.46
N ARG A 45 -2.67 -5.07 6.97
CA ARG A 45 -1.45 -4.96 7.79
C ARG A 45 -1.54 -3.78 8.74
N ILE A 46 -2.01 -2.64 8.25
CA ILE A 46 -2.16 -1.41 9.05
C ILE A 46 -3.14 -1.63 10.19
N HIS A 47 -4.27 -2.30 9.96
CA HIS A 47 -5.21 -2.62 11.04
C HIS A 47 -4.60 -3.52 12.12
N ARG A 48 -3.80 -4.51 11.73
CA ARG A 48 -3.10 -5.36 12.70
C ARG A 48 -2.11 -4.53 13.52
N GLN A 49 -1.35 -3.64 12.90
CA GLN A 49 -0.43 -2.73 13.59
C GLN A 49 -1.16 -1.79 14.55
N LEU A 50 -2.32 -1.24 14.15
CA LEU A 50 -3.15 -0.41 15.02
C LEU A 50 -3.63 -1.19 16.26
N LYS A 51 -4.07 -2.44 16.09
CA LYS A 51 -4.48 -3.28 17.23
C LYS A 51 -3.34 -3.59 18.21
N SER A 52 -2.10 -3.68 17.73
CA SER A 52 -0.94 -3.89 18.62
C SER A 52 -0.48 -2.63 19.36
N ARG A 53 -1.00 -1.45 19.00
CA ARG A 53 -0.57 -0.15 19.55
C ARG A 53 -1.54 0.43 20.58
N ILE A 54 -2.74 -0.14 20.69
CA ILE A 54 -3.76 0.31 21.65
C ILE A 54 -3.67 -0.46 22.97
N ALA A 55 -4.27 0.11 24.02
CA ALA A 55 -4.38 -0.57 25.31
C ALA A 55 -5.09 -1.93 25.19
N ALA A 56 -4.85 -2.84 26.14
CA ALA A 56 -5.25 -4.26 26.07
C ALA A 56 -6.74 -4.51 25.77
N HIS A 57 -7.63 -3.56 26.09
CA HIS A 57 -9.07 -3.66 25.84
C HIS A 57 -9.60 -2.67 24.80
N GLY A 58 -8.70 -1.96 24.11
CA GLY A 58 -9.07 -1.02 23.06
C GLY A 58 -9.63 -1.74 21.83
N ARG A 59 -10.51 -1.06 21.10
CA ARG A 59 -11.04 -1.53 19.81
C ARG A 59 -10.55 -0.61 18.69
N VAL A 60 -10.26 -1.19 17.53
CA VAL A 60 -9.98 -0.43 16.29
C VAL A 60 -11.17 -0.59 15.36
N GLY A 61 -11.76 0.52 14.93
CA GLY A 61 -12.80 0.52 13.90
C GLY A 61 -12.25 0.07 12.55
N ALA A 62 -13.06 -0.65 11.76
CA ALA A 62 -12.63 -1.16 10.45
C ALA A 62 -12.19 -0.02 9.50
N ASN A 63 -12.90 1.11 9.54
CA ASN A 63 -12.65 2.28 8.69
C ASN A 63 -11.41 3.07 9.12
N ALA A 64 -11.01 3.02 10.40
CA ALA A 64 -9.81 3.72 10.88
C ALA A 64 -8.55 3.25 10.13
N ALA A 65 -8.46 1.94 9.87
CA ALA A 65 -7.35 1.38 9.12
C ALA A 65 -7.39 1.72 7.62
N VAL A 66 -8.58 1.91 7.04
CA VAL A 66 -8.72 2.37 5.64
C VAL A 66 -8.25 3.81 5.56
N TYR A 67 -8.74 4.67 6.45
CA TYR A 67 -8.40 6.09 6.49
C TYR A 67 -6.90 6.33 6.68
N LEU A 68 -6.28 5.64 7.65
CA LEU A 68 -4.84 5.74 7.85
C LEU A 68 -4.05 5.22 6.65
N ALA A 69 -4.50 4.13 6.00
CA ALA A 69 -3.86 3.63 4.79
C ALA A 69 -3.91 4.65 3.65
N SER A 70 -5.04 5.33 3.46
CA SER A 70 -5.18 6.40 2.47
C SER A 70 -4.23 7.57 2.74
N ILE A 71 -4.11 8.01 4.00
CA ILE A 71 -3.20 9.11 4.37
C ILE A 71 -1.74 8.72 4.08
N LEU A 72 -1.34 7.52 4.48
CA LEU A 72 0.03 7.04 4.25
C LEU A 72 0.34 6.88 2.76
N GLU A 73 -0.63 6.41 1.97
CA GLU A 73 -0.50 6.33 0.52
C GLU A 73 -0.37 7.72 -0.11
N TYR A 74 -1.22 8.66 0.28
CA TYR A 74 -1.20 10.03 -0.20
C TYR A 74 0.16 10.70 0.06
N LEU A 75 0.64 10.69 1.31
CA LEU A 75 1.94 11.28 1.66
C LEU A 75 3.11 10.60 0.93
N THR A 76 3.01 9.28 0.70
CA THR A 76 4.03 8.56 -0.07
C THR A 76 4.01 8.97 -1.53
N ALA A 77 2.84 9.14 -2.12
CA ALA A 77 2.68 9.60 -3.50
C ALA A 77 3.26 11.01 -3.67
N GLU A 78 2.93 11.94 -2.77
CA GLU A 78 3.41 13.33 -2.78
C GLU A 78 4.95 13.40 -2.76
N VAL A 79 5.58 12.70 -1.83
CA VAL A 79 7.06 12.65 -1.73
C VAL A 79 7.67 12.01 -2.98
N LEU A 80 7.07 10.94 -3.51
CA LEU A 80 7.59 10.26 -4.71
C LEU A 80 7.41 11.10 -5.99
N GLU A 81 6.35 11.90 -6.08
CA GLU A 81 6.12 12.80 -7.20
C GLU A 81 7.19 13.88 -7.26
N LEU A 82 7.41 14.60 -6.15
CA LEU A 82 8.43 15.64 -6.07
C LEU A 82 9.84 15.07 -6.23
N ALA A 83 10.16 13.93 -5.60
CA ALA A 83 11.46 13.28 -5.76
C ALA A 83 11.66 12.72 -7.17
N GLY A 84 10.58 12.29 -7.83
CA GLY A 84 10.57 11.87 -9.23
C GLY A 84 10.89 13.04 -10.16
N ASN A 85 10.31 14.22 -9.90
CA ASN A 85 10.61 15.45 -10.64
C ASN A 85 12.08 15.87 -10.45
N ALA A 86 12.58 15.88 -9.22
CA ALA A 86 14.00 16.16 -8.95
C ALA A 86 14.95 15.15 -9.64
N SER A 87 14.56 13.87 -9.73
CA SER A 87 15.32 12.86 -10.49
C SER A 87 15.34 13.17 -12.00
N LYS A 88 14.22 13.59 -12.57
CA LYS A 88 14.10 13.95 -13.99
C LYS A 88 14.92 15.20 -14.32
N ASP A 89 14.94 16.19 -13.44
CA ASP A 89 15.73 17.43 -13.62
C ASP A 89 17.24 17.14 -13.71
N LEU A 90 17.70 16.16 -12.92
CA LEU A 90 19.08 15.66 -12.95
C LEU A 90 19.32 14.61 -14.06
N LYS A 91 18.34 14.39 -14.95
CA LYS A 91 18.41 13.47 -16.09
C LYS A 91 18.75 12.03 -15.72
N VAL A 92 18.31 11.59 -14.53
CA VAL A 92 18.52 10.22 -14.03
C VAL A 92 17.19 9.51 -13.81
N LYS A 93 17.18 8.19 -13.99
CA LYS A 93 15.95 7.38 -13.98
C LYS A 93 15.57 6.82 -12.60
N ARG A 94 16.48 6.85 -11.62
CA ARG A 94 16.30 6.25 -10.30
C ARG A 94 16.31 7.32 -9.22
N ILE A 95 15.30 7.29 -8.36
CA ILE A 95 15.24 8.13 -7.17
C ILE A 95 16.35 7.70 -6.19
N THR A 96 17.13 8.66 -5.71
CA THR A 96 18.20 8.47 -4.72
C THR A 96 17.86 9.25 -3.44
N PRO A 97 18.56 9.00 -2.31
CA PRO A 97 18.37 9.80 -1.10
C PRO A 97 18.57 11.31 -1.32
N ARG A 98 19.43 11.70 -2.28
CA ARG A 98 19.59 13.10 -2.68
C ARG A 98 18.30 13.69 -3.24
N HIS A 99 17.59 12.98 -4.10
CA HIS A 99 16.33 13.48 -4.67
C HIS A 99 15.24 13.60 -3.60
N LEU A 100 15.19 12.67 -2.65
CA LEU A 100 14.29 12.76 -1.49
C LEU A 100 14.61 13.99 -0.63
N GLN A 101 15.89 14.26 -0.36
CA GLN A 101 16.30 15.45 0.38
C GLN A 101 15.94 16.74 -0.36
N LEU A 102 16.19 16.82 -1.66
CA LEU A 102 15.86 17.99 -2.46
C LEU A 102 14.35 18.24 -2.50
N ALA A 103 13.54 17.19 -2.68
CA ALA A 103 12.09 17.28 -2.67
C ALA A 103 11.55 17.71 -1.31
N ILE A 104 11.96 17.05 -0.22
CA ILE A 104 11.43 17.31 1.13
C ILE A 104 11.86 18.68 1.65
N ARG A 105 13.11 19.10 1.42
CA ARG A 105 13.59 20.42 1.88
C ARG A 105 13.25 21.57 0.93
N GLY A 106 12.80 21.25 -0.28
CA GLY A 106 12.31 22.22 -1.26
C GLY A 106 10.81 22.54 -1.12
N ASP A 107 10.09 21.74 -0.32
CA ASP A 107 8.66 21.90 -0.06
C ASP A 107 8.41 22.28 1.41
N GLU A 108 7.62 23.33 1.64
CA GLU A 108 7.42 23.91 2.98
C GLU A 108 6.63 22.97 3.91
N GLU A 109 5.61 22.30 3.38
CA GLU A 109 4.74 21.41 4.15
C GLU A 109 5.50 20.13 4.55
N LEU A 110 6.23 19.54 3.60
CA LEU A 110 7.07 18.37 3.84
C LEU A 110 8.28 18.67 4.71
N ASP A 111 8.93 19.84 4.57
CA ASP A 111 10.01 20.23 5.47
C ASP A 111 9.51 20.36 6.91
N THR A 112 8.31 20.92 7.08
CA THR A 112 7.65 21.04 8.38
C THR A 112 7.30 19.69 8.98
N LEU A 113 6.74 18.79 8.18
CA LEU A 113 6.36 17.44 8.61
C LEU A 113 7.57 16.55 8.93
N ILE A 114 8.64 16.61 8.13
CA ILE A 114 9.76 15.68 8.17
C ILE A 114 11.02 16.35 8.75
N LYS A 115 11.13 16.37 10.07
CA LYS A 115 12.32 16.93 10.76
C LYS A 115 13.48 15.94 10.94
N GLY A 116 13.30 14.67 10.58
CA GLY A 116 14.35 13.65 10.66
C GLY A 116 15.48 13.82 9.63
N THR A 117 16.66 13.27 9.94
CA THR A 117 17.80 13.25 9.01
C THR A 117 17.59 12.22 7.90
N ILE A 118 17.81 12.64 6.64
CA ILE A 118 17.82 11.74 5.49
C ILE A 118 19.26 11.30 5.22
N ALA A 119 19.57 10.06 5.58
CA ALA A 119 20.89 9.49 5.38
C ALA A 119 21.27 9.50 3.88
N GLY A 120 22.45 10.06 3.56
CA GLY A 120 22.92 10.21 2.19
C GLY A 120 22.24 11.32 1.37
N GLY A 121 21.43 12.18 2.00
CA GLY A 121 20.69 13.25 1.32
C GLY A 121 21.48 14.53 1.04
N GLY A 122 22.49 14.83 1.85
CA GLY A 122 23.20 16.13 1.81
C GLY A 122 22.30 17.30 2.20
N VAL A 123 22.57 18.51 1.67
CA VAL A 123 21.83 19.75 2.00
C VAL A 123 21.39 20.51 0.74
N ILE A 124 20.38 21.38 0.86
CA ILE A 124 20.04 22.31 -0.22
C ILE A 124 21.24 23.24 -0.45
N PRO A 125 21.74 23.41 -1.69
CA PRO A 125 22.84 24.33 -1.96
C PRO A 125 22.44 25.76 -1.57
N HIS A 126 23.17 26.33 -0.62
CA HIS A 126 22.95 27.70 -0.16
C HIS A 126 24.26 28.32 0.30
N ILE A 127 24.59 29.51 -0.21
CA ILE A 127 25.74 30.30 0.22
C ILE A 127 25.19 31.64 0.74
N HIS A 128 25.50 31.97 1.99
CA HIS A 128 25.06 33.23 2.59
C HIS A 128 25.63 34.40 1.78
N LYS A 129 24.81 35.45 1.54
CA LYS A 129 25.18 36.57 0.66
C LYS A 129 26.49 37.27 1.05
N SER A 130 26.84 37.28 2.33
CA SER A 130 28.10 37.85 2.82
C SER A 130 29.36 37.09 2.37
N LEU A 131 29.22 35.82 1.98
CA LEU A 131 30.30 34.94 1.58
C LEU A 131 30.49 34.89 0.06
N ILE A 132 29.60 35.53 -0.70
CA ILE A 132 29.72 35.64 -2.14
C ILE A 132 30.69 36.79 -2.43
N ASN A 133 31.87 36.46 -2.95
CA ASN A 133 32.83 37.47 -3.40
C ASN A 133 32.15 38.38 -4.43
N LYS A 134 32.13 39.69 -4.16
CA LYS A 134 31.80 40.67 -5.20
C LYS A 134 32.97 40.64 -6.17
N THR A 135 32.80 39.97 -7.31
CA THR A 135 33.67 40.23 -8.47
C THR A 135 33.49 41.69 -8.83
N SER A 136 34.47 42.52 -8.48
CA SER A 136 34.68 43.81 -9.12
C SER A 136 34.81 43.52 -10.61
N LYS A 137 33.80 43.88 -11.40
CA LYS A 137 33.92 43.87 -12.85
C LYS A 137 34.90 44.97 -13.22
N GLU A 138 36.12 44.61 -13.61
CA GLU A 138 36.90 45.40 -14.57
C GLU A 138 36.28 45.23 -15.97
#